data_AF-A0A7S2IUV6-F1
#
_entry.id   AF-A0A7S2IUV6-F1
#
_cell.length_a   1.000
_cell.length_b   1.000
_cell.length_c   1.000
_cell.angle_alpha   90.00
_cell.angle_beta   90.00
_cell.angle_gamma   90.00
#
_symmetry.space_group_name_H-M   'P 1'
#
loop_
_entity.id
_entity.type
_entity.pdbx_description
1 polymer ?
#
loop_
_entity_poly.entity_id
_entity_poly.type
_entity_poly.pdbx_seq_one_letter_code
_entity_poly.pdbx_strand_id
1 'polypeptide(L)'
;WHASYSSCSNHPANAIALALPFWFRLMQCLRVYWETRETKNLWNALKYSTAFPLIYVGYLKKHAVYDDEDDDEKVYYLHLLAAAAAVQSTFCFVWDVHMDWGLFRQSNLGGRYTNEVGNACCGAKPVVMAMREP
;
A
#
# COMPACT_ATOMS: atom_id res chain seq x y z
N TRP A 1 12.50 20.28 -30.32
CA TRP A 1 12.83 19.31 -29.26
C TRP A 1 12.38 19.76 -27.88
N HIS A 2 12.93 20.85 -27.30
CA HIS A 2 12.52 21.30 -25.95
C HIS A 2 11.03 21.60 -25.80
N ALA A 3 10.42 22.35 -26.72
CA ALA A 3 8.99 22.68 -26.67
C ALA A 3 8.06 21.46 -26.79
N SER A 4 8.42 20.50 -27.65
CA SER A 4 7.67 19.24 -27.80
C SER A 4 7.78 18.36 -26.55
N TYR A 5 8.98 18.32 -25.93
CA TYR A 5 9.22 17.57 -24.70
C TYR A 5 8.43 18.15 -23.51
N SER A 6 8.41 19.47 -23.33
CA SER A 6 7.66 20.11 -22.26
C SER A 6 6.15 19.93 -22.42
N SER A 7 5.60 20.00 -23.64
CA SER A 7 4.18 19.68 -23.89
C SER A 7 3.81 18.24 -23.52
N CYS A 8 4.64 17.26 -23.89
CA CYS A 8 4.37 15.85 -23.55
C CYS A 8 4.54 15.58 -22.05
N SER A 9 5.51 16.23 -21.40
CA SER A 9 5.79 16.06 -19.97
C SER A 9 4.68 16.68 -19.10
N ASN A 10 4.18 17.85 -19.46
CA ASN A 10 3.19 18.61 -18.70
C ASN A 10 1.74 18.16 -18.94
N HIS A 11 1.53 17.08 -19.71
CA HIS A 11 0.18 16.59 -19.95
C HIS A 11 -0.39 15.93 -18.68
N PRO A 12 -1.59 16.32 -18.21
CA PRO A 12 -2.24 15.71 -17.03
C PRO A 12 -2.49 14.19 -17.17
N ALA A 13 -2.50 13.68 -18.40
CA ALA A 13 -2.58 12.25 -18.70
C ALA A 13 -1.46 11.44 -18.03
N ASN A 14 -0.28 12.04 -17.83
CA ASN A 14 0.84 11.37 -17.16
C ASN A 14 0.54 11.10 -15.68
N ALA A 15 -0.03 12.07 -14.96
CA ALA A 15 -0.40 11.90 -13.55
C ALA A 15 -1.53 10.86 -13.40
N ILE A 16 -2.49 10.85 -14.32
CA ILE A 16 -3.58 9.86 -14.36
C ILE A 16 -3.03 8.47 -14.64
N ALA A 17 -2.15 8.32 -15.63
CA ALA A 17 -1.51 7.05 -15.96
C ALA A 17 -0.72 6.48 -14.77
N LEU A 18 -0.06 7.34 -13.99
CA LEU A 18 0.63 6.94 -12.76
C LEU A 18 -0.35 6.51 -11.65
N ALA A 19 -1.52 7.16 -11.54
CA ALA A 19 -2.51 6.87 -10.50
C ALA A 19 -3.36 5.60 -10.76
N LEU A 20 -3.60 5.28 -12.04
CA LEU A 20 -4.42 4.12 -12.44
C LEU A 20 -4.04 2.78 -11.79
N PRO A 21 -2.78 2.32 -11.81
CA PRO A 21 -2.42 1.04 -11.21
C PRO A 21 -2.66 1.01 -9.68
N PHE A 22 -2.49 2.15 -9.00
CA PHE A 22 -2.76 2.26 -7.55
C PHE A 22 -4.26 2.23 -7.27
N TRP A 23 -5.07 2.87 -8.11
CA TRP A 23 -6.53 2.84 -8.02
C TRP A 23 -7.10 1.43 -8.16
N PHE A 24 -6.66 0.68 -9.19
CA PHE A 24 -7.12 -0.69 -9.36
C PHE A 24 -6.78 -1.57 -8.16
N ARG A 25 -5.56 -1.44 -7.61
CA ARG A 25 -5.19 -2.18 -6.40
C ARG A 25 -5.99 -1.75 -5.18
N LEU A 26 -6.24 -0.45 -4.99
CA LEU A 26 -7.07 0.05 -3.90
C LEU A 26 -8.46 -0.58 -3.93
N MET A 27 -9.12 -0.55 -5.09
CA MET A 27 -10.46 -1.10 -5.26
C MET A 27 -10.50 -2.61 -5.03
N GLN A 28 -9.48 -3.34 -5.50
CA GLN A 28 -9.35 -4.77 -5.24
C GLN A 28 -9.20 -5.05 -3.73
N CYS A 29 -8.33 -4.33 -3.04
CA CYS A 29 -8.12 -4.49 -1.60
C CYS A 29 -9.38 -4.16 -0.79
N LEU A 30 -10.12 -3.11 -1.18
CA LEU A 30 -11.38 -2.74 -0.54
C LEU A 30 -12.48 -3.78 -0.76
N ARG A 31 -12.61 -4.31 -1.99
CA ARG A 31 -13.60 -5.35 -2.30
C ARG A 31 -13.34 -6.61 -1.49
N VAL A 32 -12.10 -7.08 -1.46
CA VAL A 32 -11.71 -8.28 -0.68
C VAL A 32 -11.88 -8.01 0.82
N TYR A 33 -11.57 -6.80 1.31
CA TYR A 33 -11.83 -6.44 2.71
C TYR A 33 -13.32 -6.52 3.05
N TRP A 34 -14.19 -6.08 2.16
CA TRP A 34 -15.63 -6.10 2.43
C TRP A 34 -16.18 -7.54 2.57
N GLU A 35 -15.62 -8.47 1.82
CA GLU A 35 -16.01 -9.89 1.81
C GLU A 35 -15.35 -10.71 2.94
N THR A 36 -14.06 -10.49 3.22
CA THR A 36 -13.29 -11.28 4.19
C THR A 36 -13.18 -10.65 5.57
N ARG A 37 -13.34 -9.32 5.68
CA ARG A 37 -13.07 -8.49 6.87
C ARG A 37 -11.69 -8.67 7.51
N GLU A 38 -10.73 -9.16 6.72
CA GLU A 38 -9.34 -9.32 7.14
C GLU A 38 -8.63 -7.96 7.19
N THR A 39 -8.09 -7.60 8.37
CA THR A 39 -7.42 -6.31 8.61
C THR A 39 -6.18 -6.10 7.72
N LYS A 40 -5.54 -7.18 7.26
CA LYS A 40 -4.42 -7.13 6.30
C LYS A 40 -4.78 -6.45 4.98
N ASN A 41 -6.01 -6.68 4.50
CA ASN A 41 -6.50 -6.09 3.26
C ASN A 41 -6.79 -4.61 3.44
N LEU A 42 -7.22 -4.19 4.64
CA LEU A 42 -7.41 -2.78 4.99
C LEU A 42 -6.07 -2.03 5.04
N TRP A 43 -5.06 -2.61 5.66
CA TRP A 43 -3.71 -2.04 5.67
C TRP A 43 -3.12 -1.94 4.25
N ASN A 44 -3.32 -2.95 3.40
CA ASN A 44 -2.94 -2.86 1.99
C ASN A 44 -3.74 -1.77 1.24
N ALA A 45 -5.03 -1.60 1.50
CA ALA A 45 -5.81 -0.51 0.93
C ALA A 45 -5.24 0.86 1.36
N LEU A 46 -4.90 1.01 2.63
CA LEU A 46 -4.30 2.24 3.16
C LEU A 46 -2.95 2.55 2.49
N LYS A 47 -2.10 1.53 2.27
CA LYS A 47 -0.83 1.63 1.52
C LYS A 47 -0.98 2.24 0.13
N TYR A 48 -2.03 1.84 -0.59
CA TYR A 48 -2.26 2.31 -1.95
C TYR A 48 -2.96 3.67 -1.96
N SER A 49 -3.67 4.03 -0.88
CA SER A 49 -4.29 5.34 -0.73
C SER A 49 -3.27 6.47 -0.53
N THR A 50 -2.13 6.20 0.10
CA THR A 50 -1.08 7.20 0.36
C THR A 50 -0.36 7.64 -0.92
N ALA A 51 -0.53 6.93 -2.03
CA ALA A 51 0.00 7.31 -3.34
C ALA A 51 -0.79 8.48 -3.98
N PHE A 52 -2.08 8.65 -3.71
CA PHE A 52 -2.88 9.72 -4.33
C PHE A 52 -2.42 11.13 -3.91
N PRO A 53 -2.22 11.42 -2.61
CA PRO A 53 -1.67 12.72 -2.18
C PRO A 53 -0.28 12.98 -2.77
N LEU A 54 0.58 11.96 -2.85
CA LEU A 54 1.92 12.08 -3.42
C LEU A 54 1.87 12.48 -4.90
N ILE A 55 1.02 11.82 -5.71
CA ILE A 55 0.85 12.12 -7.13
C ILE A 55 0.23 13.51 -7.31
N TYR A 56 -0.74 13.88 -6.47
CA TYR A 56 -1.39 15.18 -6.52
C TYR A 56 -0.43 16.35 -6.21
N VAL A 57 0.35 16.24 -5.14
CA VAL A 57 1.37 17.25 -4.78
C VAL A 57 2.48 17.30 -5.83
N GLY A 58 2.88 16.16 -6.40
CA GLY A 58 3.85 16.11 -7.50
C GLY A 58 3.36 16.83 -8.77
N TYR A 59 2.07 16.70 -9.08
CA TYR A 59 1.43 17.43 -10.17
C TYR A 59 1.38 18.93 -9.89
N LEU A 60 0.93 19.33 -8.69
CA LEU A 60 0.88 20.75 -8.29
C LEU A 60 2.26 21.42 -8.35
N LYS A 61 3.29 20.79 -7.78
CA LYS A 61 4.66 21.30 -7.85
C LYS A 61 5.12 21.55 -9.28
N LYS A 62 4.75 20.67 -10.22
CA LYS A 62 5.17 20.78 -11.63
C LYS A 62 4.47 21.91 -12.36
N HIS A 63 3.22 22.20 -12.01
CA HIS A 63 2.45 23.30 -12.61
C HIS A 63 2.71 24.65 -11.94
N ALA A 64 2.90 24.69 -10.61
CA ALA A 64 3.25 25.90 -9.84
C ALA A 64 4.63 26.48 -10.22
N VAL A 65 5.56 25.65 -10.71
CA VAL A 65 6.88 26.12 -11.18
C VAL A 65 6.81 26.84 -12.54
N TYR A 66 5.69 26.72 -13.26
CA TYR A 66 5.51 27.32 -14.58
C TYR A 66 4.82 28.70 -14.53
N ASP A 67 4.05 28.96 -13.48
CA ASP A 67 3.65 30.31 -13.12
C ASP A 67 4.77 30.96 -12.29
N ASP A 68 4.96 32.27 -12.45
CA ASP A 68 5.99 33.08 -11.77
C ASP A 68 5.64 33.28 -10.28
N GLU A 69 5.21 32.21 -9.60
CA GLU A 69 4.79 32.19 -8.19
C GLU A 69 6.01 32.30 -7.25
N ASP A 70 5.79 33.01 -6.14
CA ASP A 70 6.77 33.34 -5.09
C ASP A 70 7.57 32.10 -4.63
N ASP A 71 8.86 32.30 -4.31
CA ASP A 71 9.76 31.22 -3.90
C ASP A 71 9.28 30.46 -2.64
N ASP A 72 8.47 31.10 -1.79
CA ASP A 72 7.87 30.49 -0.60
C ASP A 72 6.88 29.35 -0.94
N GLU A 73 6.12 29.46 -2.04
CA GLU A 73 5.16 28.42 -2.44
C GLU A 73 5.87 27.15 -2.95
N LYS A 74 6.98 27.32 -3.67
CA LYS A 74 7.82 26.20 -4.13
C LYS A 74 8.38 25.41 -2.96
N VAL A 75 8.79 26.10 -1.91
CA VAL A 75 9.26 25.47 -0.66
C VAL A 75 8.13 24.72 0.03
N TYR A 76 6.93 25.29 0.09
CA TYR A 76 5.75 24.63 0.67
C TYR A 76 5.41 23.31 -0.04
N TYR A 77 5.33 23.30 -1.38
CA TYR A 77 5.08 22.07 -2.14
C TYR A 77 6.18 21.02 -1.97
N LEU A 78 7.45 21.45 -1.81
CA LEU A 78 8.55 20.54 -1.51
C LEU A 78 8.38 19.86 -0.14
N HIS A 79 7.96 20.62 0.88
CA HIS A 79 7.70 20.08 2.22
C HIS A 79 6.53 19.10 2.20
N LEU A 80 5.44 19.42 1.49
CA LEU A 80 4.32 18.48 1.31
C LEU A 80 4.75 17.20 0.60
N LEU A 81 5.60 17.30 -0.43
CA LEU A 81 6.10 16.13 -1.16
C LEU A 81 6.98 15.27 -0.24
N ALA A 82 7.86 15.89 0.55
CA ALA A 82 8.70 15.21 1.52
C ALA A 82 7.86 14.52 2.61
N ALA A 83 6.82 15.18 3.12
CA ALA A 83 5.90 14.60 4.09
C ALA A 83 5.13 13.40 3.51
N ALA A 84 4.61 13.51 2.28
CA ALA A 84 3.93 12.41 1.61
C ALA A 84 4.87 11.21 1.37
N ALA A 85 6.12 11.48 0.98
CA ALA A 85 7.14 10.43 0.84
C ALA A 85 7.48 9.79 2.19
N ALA A 86 7.63 10.58 3.25
CA ALA A 86 7.90 10.07 4.60
C ALA A 86 6.76 9.17 5.12
N VAL A 87 5.50 9.56 4.89
CA VAL A 87 4.33 8.73 5.21
C VAL A 87 4.35 7.42 4.44
N GLN A 88 4.60 7.46 3.12
CA GLN A 88 4.68 6.27 2.28
C GLN A 88 5.80 5.32 2.76
N SER A 89 6.99 5.86 3.04
CA SER A 89 8.15 5.08 3.51
C SER A 89 7.91 4.49 4.89
N THR A 90 7.35 5.26 5.83
CA THR A 90 7.03 4.77 7.18
C THR A 90 6.00 3.66 7.11
N PHE A 91 5.01 3.79 6.24
CA PHE A 91 4.01 2.75 6.03
C PHE A 91 4.64 1.44 5.51
N CYS A 92 5.48 1.53 4.48
CA CYS A 92 6.21 0.36 3.97
C CYS A 92 7.10 -0.26 5.05
N PHE A 93 7.81 0.55 5.82
CA PHE A 93 8.65 0.07 6.92
C PHE A 93 7.84 -0.66 8.00
N VAL A 94 6.71 -0.10 8.44
CA VAL A 94 5.82 -0.76 9.41
C VAL A 94 5.29 -2.07 8.85
N TRP A 95 4.94 -2.11 7.56
CA TRP A 95 4.48 -3.33 6.89
C TRP A 95 5.57 -4.41 6.89
N ASP A 96 6.79 -4.08 6.49
CA ASP A 96 7.91 -5.03 6.44
C ASP A 96 8.21 -5.61 7.84
N VAL A 97 8.25 -4.76 8.87
CA VAL A 97 8.52 -5.18 10.26
C VAL A 97 7.39 -6.04 10.83
N HIS A 98 6.13 -5.69 10.57
CA HIS A 98 4.98 -6.33 11.22
C HIS A 98 4.50 -7.58 10.46
N MET A 99 4.40 -7.51 9.13
CA MET A 99 3.80 -8.57 8.31
C MET A 99 4.85 -9.54 7.77
N ASP A 100 5.95 -9.02 7.23
CA ASP A 100 6.94 -9.85 6.55
C ASP A 100 7.95 -10.43 7.54
N TRP A 101 8.41 -9.64 8.50
CA TRP A 101 9.31 -10.11 9.55
C TRP A 101 8.57 -10.73 10.73
N GLY A 102 7.33 -10.32 10.98
CA GLY A 102 6.50 -10.90 12.04
C GLY A 102 7.06 -10.68 13.46
N LEU A 103 7.83 -9.61 13.69
CA LEU A 103 8.51 -9.35 14.98
C LEU A 103 7.55 -9.26 16.17
N PHE A 104 6.30 -8.85 15.94
CA PHE A 104 5.25 -8.75 16.96
C PHE A 104 4.27 -9.91 16.96
N ARG A 105 4.43 -10.85 16.03
CA ARG A 105 3.65 -12.07 16.01
C ARG A 105 4.21 -12.94 17.12
N GLN A 106 3.66 -12.80 18.33
CA GLN A 106 3.92 -13.71 19.44
C GLN A 106 3.88 -15.11 18.87
N SER A 107 5.06 -15.72 18.84
CA SER A 107 5.19 -17.11 18.49
C SER A 107 4.36 -17.88 19.50
N ASN A 108 3.18 -18.33 19.08
CA ASN A 108 2.56 -19.53 19.62
C ASN A 108 3.45 -20.73 19.22
N LEU A 109 4.71 -20.70 19.67
CA LEU A 109 5.71 -21.77 19.58
C LEU A 109 5.42 -22.89 20.59
N GLY A 110 4.19 -22.97 21.09
CA GLY A 110 3.73 -24.00 22.02
C GLY A 110 2.88 -25.11 21.40
N GLY A 111 2.82 -25.27 20.06
CA GLY A 111 1.86 -26.23 19.48
C GLY A 111 2.23 -26.93 18.17
N ARG A 112 3.46 -26.83 17.66
CA ARG A 112 3.82 -27.45 16.35
C ARG A 112 5.06 -28.34 16.36
N TYR A 113 5.46 -28.84 17.52
CA TYR A 113 6.41 -29.96 17.66
C TYR A 113 5.80 -31.13 18.44
N THR A 114 4.65 -31.64 18.03
CA THR A 114 4.29 -33.01 18.38
C THR A 114 4.02 -33.76 17.08
N ASN A 115 5.06 -34.46 16.65
CA ASN A 115 5.04 -35.49 15.64
C ASN A 115 3.96 -36.54 15.96
N GLU A 116 3.26 -36.93 14.90
CA GLU A 116 2.87 -38.31 14.57
C GLU A 116 2.05 -39.20 15.51
N VAL A 117 1.80 -38.90 16.78
CA VAL A 117 0.87 -39.73 17.58
C VAL A 117 0.18 -38.90 18.64
N GLY A 118 -1.15 -38.91 18.64
CA GLY A 118 -1.94 -38.74 19.87
C GLY A 118 -2.55 -37.37 20.13
N ASN A 119 -3.88 -37.33 19.96
CA ASN A 119 -4.87 -36.55 20.70
C ASN A 119 -4.80 -35.01 20.72
N ALA A 120 -5.80 -34.43 20.05
CA ALA A 120 -6.30 -33.10 20.32
C ALA A 120 -6.76 -32.96 21.78
N CYS A 121 -6.16 -32.04 22.53
CA CYS A 121 -6.78 -31.50 23.73
C CYS A 121 -7.37 -30.12 23.38
N CYS A 122 -8.69 -30.05 23.46
CA CYS A 122 -9.53 -28.85 23.51
C CYS A 122 -9.84 -28.15 22.16
N GLY A 123 -10.82 -28.72 21.45
CA GLY A 123 -11.96 -27.93 20.94
C GLY A 123 -11.85 -27.24 19.57
N ALA A 124 -10.73 -27.28 18.87
CA ALA A 124 -10.68 -26.78 17.50
C ALA A 124 -11.20 -27.85 16.53
N LYS A 125 -12.29 -27.55 15.81
CA LYS A 125 -12.82 -28.42 14.75
C LYS A 125 -11.74 -28.61 13.67
N PRO A 126 -11.40 -29.85 13.29
CA PRO A 126 -10.50 -30.07 12.16
C PRO A 126 -11.19 -29.59 10.87
N VAL A 127 -10.48 -28.77 10.10
CA VAL A 127 -10.84 -28.50 8.71
C VAL A 127 -10.65 -29.82 7.96
N VAL A 128 -11.75 -30.51 7.69
CA VAL A 128 -11.80 -31.70 6.85
C VAL A 128 -11.38 -31.27 5.45
N MET A 129 -10.12 -31.54 5.10
CA MET A 129 -9.70 -31.50 3.70
C MET A 129 -10.31 -32.74 3.05
N ALA A 130 -11.45 -32.55 2.38
CA ALA A 130 -12.08 -33.61 1.61
C ALA A 130 -11.20 -33.92 0.39
N MET A 131 -10.32 -34.92 0.53
CA MET A 131 -9.77 -35.62 -0.62
C MET A 131 -10.93 -36.33 -1.31
N ARG A 132 -11.27 -35.83 -2.50
CA ARG A 132 -12.10 -36.54 -3.45
C ARG A 132 -11.23 -37.61 -4.11
N GLU A 133 -11.51 -38.87 -3.83
CA GLU A 133 -11.12 -40.01 -4.66
C GLU A 133 -12.29 -41.02 -4.70
N PRO A 134 -12.31 -41.94 -5.68
CA PRO A 134 -11.60 -41.98 -6.96
C PRO A 134 -12.45 -41.52 -8.16
#